data_AF-A0A9E4LXW2-F1
#
_entry.id   AF-A0A9E4LXW2-F1
#
_cell.length_a   1.000
_cell.length_b   1.000
_cell.length_c   1.000
_cell.angle_alpha   90.00
_cell.angle_beta   90.00
_cell.angle_gamma   90.00
#
_symmetry.space_group_name_H-M   'P 1'
#
loop_
_entity.id
_entity.type
_entity.pdbx_description
1 polymer ?
#
loop_
_entity_poly.entity_id
_entity_poly.type
_entity_poly.pdbx_seq_one_letter_code
_entity_poly.pdbx_strand_id
1 'polypeptide(L)' 'MFEVEKGVPMPKPIRAGRQSKYPWKELAVGDSFFVPADTVKPQSARGAVRTANRIYADRRFATRTVEGGIRVWRIE' A
#
# COMPACT_ATOMS: atom_id res chain seq x y z
N MET A 1 28.14 9.93 4.64
CA MET A 1 27.63 10.79 5.72
C MET A 1 26.66 11.77 5.08
N PHE A 2 25.49 12.00 5.67
CA PHE A 2 24.52 12.96 5.13
C PHE A 2 24.64 14.28 5.91
N GLU A 3 24.63 15.40 5.21
CA GLU A 3 24.62 16.75 5.80
C GLU A 3 23.17 17.22 5.98
N VAL A 4 22.85 17.84 7.11
CA VAL A 4 21.50 18.28 7.45
C VAL A 4 21.40 19.80 7.31
N GLU A 5 20.75 20.26 6.25
CA GLU A 5 20.47 21.68 6.01
C GLU A 5 19.24 22.15 6.81
N LYS A 6 19.31 23.36 7.38
CA LYS A 6 18.22 24.00 8.13
C LYS A 6 17.74 25.26 7.40
N GLY A 7 16.43 25.50 7.39
CA GLY A 7 15.84 26.71 6.84
C GLY A 7 15.37 26.63 5.38
N VAL A 8 15.42 25.46 4.74
CA VAL A 8 14.84 25.25 3.41
C VAL A 8 13.30 25.19 3.53
N PRO A 9 12.54 26.08 2.87
CA PRO A 9 11.09 26.08 2.96
C PRO A 9 10.48 24.85 2.27
N MET A 10 9.48 24.23 2.92
CA MET A 10 8.79 23.06 2.38
C MET A 10 7.98 23.44 1.12
N PRO A 11 8.20 22.78 -0.03
CA PRO A 11 7.43 23.05 -1.23
C PRO A 11 5.96 22.67 -1.04
N LYS A 12 5.05 23.36 -1.74
CA LYS A 12 3.63 23.03 -1.72
C LYS A 12 3.42 21.59 -2.22
N PRO A 13 2.54 20.79 -1.58
CA PRO A 13 2.29 19.42 -2.01
C PRO A 13 1.73 19.38 -3.44
N ILE A 14 2.43 18.69 -4.34
CA ILE A 14 2.12 18.64 -5.78
C ILE A 14 0.89 17.74 -6.07
N ARG A 15 0.49 16.86 -5.15
CA ARG A 15 -0.55 15.86 -5.40
C ARG A 15 -1.60 15.83 -4.30
N ALA A 16 -2.75 16.47 -4.54
CA ALA A 16 -3.98 16.24 -3.81
C ALA A 16 -4.88 15.29 -4.61
N GLY A 17 -5.46 14.28 -3.96
CA GLY A 17 -6.58 13.50 -4.53
C GLY A 17 -6.26 12.31 -5.43
N ARG A 18 -5.04 11.76 -5.44
CA ARG A 18 -4.74 10.57 -6.27
C ARG A 18 -5.58 9.37 -5.82
N GLN A 19 -6.27 8.72 -6.76
CA GLN A 19 -6.95 7.45 -6.50
C GLN A 19 -5.98 6.42 -5.91
N SER A 20 -6.49 5.59 -5.00
CA SER A 20 -5.70 4.53 -4.39
C SER A 20 -5.22 3.56 -5.46
N LYS A 21 -3.95 3.15 -5.38
CA LYS A 21 -3.35 2.21 -6.32
C LYS A 21 -3.99 0.82 -6.27
N TYR A 22 -4.62 0.46 -5.14
CA TYR A 22 -5.15 -0.87 -4.90
C TYR A 22 -6.65 -0.79 -4.56
N PRO A 23 -7.44 -1.82 -4.90
CA PRO A 23 -8.90 -1.82 -4.78
C PRO A 23 -9.39 -2.10 -3.34
N TRP A 24 -8.85 -1.40 -2.34
CA TRP A 24 -9.13 -1.69 -0.91
C TRP A 24 -10.62 -1.62 -0.54
N LYS A 25 -11.35 -0.71 -1.19
CA LYS A 25 -12.77 -0.44 -0.90
C LYS A 25 -13.70 -1.49 -1.52
N GLU A 26 -13.29 -2.03 -2.67
CA GLU A 26 -14.07 -2.94 -3.51
C GLU A 26 -13.97 -4.39 -3.05
N LEU A 27 -12.93 -4.76 -2.27
CA LEU A 27 -12.79 -6.11 -1.74
C LEU A 27 -13.81 -6.42 -0.64
N ALA A 28 -14.58 -7.50 -0.84
CA ALA A 28 -15.39 -8.13 0.18
C ALA A 28 -14.56 -9.10 1.05
N VAL A 29 -15.10 -9.51 2.20
CA VAL A 29 -14.44 -10.52 3.05
C VAL A 29 -14.34 -11.85 2.30
N GLY A 30 -13.13 -12.40 2.24
CA GLY A 30 -12.78 -13.59 1.46
C GLY A 30 -12.13 -13.29 0.10
N ASP A 31 -12.30 -12.07 -0.43
CA ASP A 31 -11.72 -11.71 -1.72
C ASP A 31 -10.20 -11.57 -1.65
N SER A 32 -9.56 -11.77 -2.80
CA SER A 32 -8.14 -11.52 -2.95
C SER A 32 -7.78 -10.99 -4.33
N PHE A 33 -6.70 -10.22 -4.40
CA PHE A 33 -6.10 -9.78 -5.65
C PHE A 33 -4.59 -10.08 -5.65
N PHE A 34 -4.07 -10.33 -6.85
CA PHE A 34 -2.66 -10.61 -7.07
C PHE A 34 -1.94 -9.35 -7.55
N VAL A 35 -0.75 -9.11 -7.00
CA VAL A 35 0.16 -8.05 -7.41
C VAL A 35 1.42 -8.70 -7.99
N PRO A 36 1.60 -8.64 -9.31
CA PRO A 36 2.80 -9.11 -9.98
C PRO A 36 4.07 -8.39 -9.51
N ALA A 37 5.17 -9.14 -9.31
CA ALA A 37 6.44 -8.60 -8.82
C ALA A 37 7.12 -7.64 -9.82
N ASP A 38 6.85 -7.81 -11.11
CA ASP A 38 7.31 -6.92 -12.20
C ASP A 38 6.64 -5.54 -12.15
N THR A 39 5.39 -5.49 -11.66
CA THR A 39 4.60 -4.27 -11.55
C THR A 39 4.89 -3.53 -10.25
N VAL A 40 4.99 -4.27 -9.14
CA VAL A 40 5.27 -3.71 -7.82
C VAL A 40 6.14 -4.67 -7.01
N LYS A 41 7.23 -4.14 -6.44
CA LYS A 41 8.04 -4.88 -5.47
C LYS A 41 7.15 -5.39 -4.31
N PRO A 42 7.23 -6.66 -3.93
CA PRO A 42 6.42 -7.23 -2.85
C PRO A 42 6.47 -6.45 -1.54
N GLN A 43 7.62 -5.85 -1.19
CA GLN A 43 7.79 -5.03 0.01
C GLN A 43 6.89 -3.77 -0.01
N SER A 44 6.72 -3.15 -1.18
CA SER A 44 5.87 -1.97 -1.33
C SER A 44 4.39 -2.33 -1.18
N ALA A 45 3.96 -3.50 -1.65
CA ALA A 45 2.61 -4.00 -1.43
C ALA A 45 2.35 -4.32 0.05
N ARG A 46 3.32 -4.92 0.76
CA ARG A 46 3.24 -5.14 2.22
C ARG A 46 3.09 -3.80 2.98
N GLY A 47 3.87 -2.79 2.60
CA GLY A 47 3.78 -1.45 3.18
C GLY A 47 2.41 -0.80 2.93
N ALA A 48 1.84 -0.99 1.75
CA ALA A 48 0.50 -0.53 1.42
C ALA A 48 -0.57 -1.24 2.27
N VAL A 49 -0.48 -2.56 2.48
CA VAL A 49 -1.39 -3.29 3.39
C VAL A 49 -1.29 -2.81 4.83
N ARG A 50 -0.07 -2.58 5.35
CA ARG A 50 0.09 -2.02 6.70
C ARG A 50 -0.59 -0.66 6.84
N THR A 51 -0.54 0.15 5.79
CA THR A 51 -1.20 1.46 5.75
C THR A 51 -2.72 1.31 5.64
N ALA A 52 -3.20 0.41 4.79
CA ALA A 52 -4.63 0.12 4.64
C ALA A 52 -5.25 -0.36 5.97
N ASN A 53 -4.59 -1.27 6.69
CA ASN A 53 -5.02 -1.75 8.02
C ASN A 53 -5.05 -0.66 9.10
N ARG A 54 -4.39 0.49 8.89
CA ARG A 54 -4.46 1.65 9.80
C ARG A 54 -5.56 2.64 9.41
N ILE A 55 -5.83 2.77 8.11
CA ILE A 55 -6.81 3.72 7.57
C ILE A 55 -8.23 3.15 7.67
N TYR A 56 -8.37 1.86 7.36
CA TYR A 56 -9.65 1.16 7.35
C TYR A 56 -9.76 0.34 8.63
N ALA A 57 -10.16 0.98 9.74
CA ALA A 57 -10.14 0.37 11.08
C ALA A 57 -11.05 -0.87 11.21
N ASP A 58 -12.13 -0.91 10.44
CA ASP A 58 -13.11 -2.00 10.32
C ASP A 58 -12.71 -3.05 9.28
N ARG A 59 -11.51 -2.91 8.67
CA ARG A 59 -11.04 -3.78 7.59
C ARG A 59 -9.67 -4.36 7.92
N ARG A 60 -9.54 -5.68 7.80
CA ARG A 60 -8.28 -6.41 7.91
C ARG A 60 -7.88 -7.01 6.57
N PHE A 61 -6.66 -6.70 6.17
CA PHE A 61 -6.01 -7.24 5.00
C PHE A 61 -4.78 -8.06 5.39
N ALA A 62 -4.61 -9.21 4.75
CA ALA A 62 -3.45 -10.08 4.90
C ALA A 62 -2.70 -10.20 3.56
N THR A 63 -1.40 -10.46 3.61
CA THR A 63 -0.59 -10.70 2.40
C THR A 63 0.33 -11.89 2.55
N ARG A 64 0.62 -12.56 1.45
CA ARG A 64 1.62 -13.63 1.36
C ARG A 64 2.31 -13.53 0.01
N THR A 65 3.64 -13.69 0.04
CA THR A 65 4.42 -13.85 -1.19
C THR A 65 4.09 -15.20 -1.78
N VAL A 66 3.76 -15.20 -3.07
CA VAL A 66 3.49 -16.40 -3.86
C VAL A 66 4.39 -16.34 -5.08
N GLU A 67 4.43 -17.41 -5.87
CA GLU A 67 5.20 -17.43 -7.11
C GLU A 67 4.84 -16.22 -8.01
N GLY A 68 5.85 -15.51 -8.48
CA GLY A 68 5.68 -14.34 -9.36
C GLY A 68 5.20 -13.04 -8.69
N GLY A 69 4.93 -13.00 -7.38
CA GLY A 69 4.42 -11.77 -6.76
C GLY A 69 3.93 -11.90 -5.34
N ILE A 70 2.91 -11.10 -5.02
CA ILE A 70 2.28 -11.09 -3.70
C ILE A 70 0.78 -11.04 -3.87
N ARG A 71 0.08 -11.90 -3.12
CA ARG A 71 -1.37 -11.89 -3.07
C ARG A 71 -1.82 -11.22 -1.78
N VAL A 72 -2.90 -10.45 -1.90
CA VAL A 72 -3.50 -9.69 -0.82
C VAL A 72 -4.94 -10.16 -0.65
N TRP A 73 -5.32 -10.49 0.58
CA TRP A 73 -6.65 -10.94 0.95
C TRP A 73 -7.33 -9.91 1.83
N ARG A 74 -8.65 -9.83 1.73
CA ARG A 74 -9.51 -9.19 2.71
C ARG A 74 -10.06 -10.26 3.66
N ILE A 75 -9.68 -10.20 4.93
CA ILE A 75 -9.95 -11.27 5.90
C ILE A 75 -11.05 -10.93 6.92
N GLU A 76 -11.28 -9.66 7.24
CA GLU A 76 -12.34 -9.18 8.14
C GLU A 76 -12.76 -7.79 7.71
#